data_AF-A0A0R2DWN2-F1
#
_entry.id   AF-A0A0R2DWN2-F1
#
_cell.length_a   1.000
_cell.length_b   1.000
_cell.length_c   1.000
_cell.angle_alpha   90.00
_cell.angle_beta   90.00
_cell.angle_gamma   90.00
#
_symmetry.space_group_name_H-M   'P 1'
#
loop_
_entity.id
_entity.type
_entity.pdbx_description
1 polymer ?
#
loop_
_entity_poly.entity_id
_entity_poly.type
_entity_poly.pdbx_seq_one_letter_code
_entity_poly.pdbx_strand_id
1 'polypeptide(L)'
;MSNRYPNDFIIKSAATAASQAASQGVIASNTATSASNTADKATTIASQAKVVASQAASQADIDAKVASQANANAASAARLGDKTKAEQFVNEAKAASQKVADETIKASSAASQASNAALVASEAAKIAKQANQAAQVAMSNAKKAASEAQSRADENWQNENSNSEIANIHNEAINDAEKGTERNISDMPVGYQQMYQQAYNQYIQSHLRTVPVNYIQNYDVRLWDIDNQGNMEPAELVKSGRNIKISNEVKSVNGIEYVKVYGDFDGQWVQKQYIEPGSYQKVNYVPGYGIKTWHFDNGQATIDDDYIEDGDYIKVVGDKKVVNGVEYTQIINQDENVWVESKYLTQPKENIINYVPGYGVQNWKINADGKMNAIGDSYTESGTSISVFDSKEDDGISYSRIGSPDNNIWVQTQYLK
;
A
#
# COMPACT_ATOMS: atom_id res chain seq x y z
N MET A 1 8.08 -48.78 -21.92
CA MET A 1 6.63 -48.47 -21.89
C MET A 1 6.27 -48.22 -20.43
N SER A 2 6.33 -46.95 -20.01
CA SER A 2 6.18 -46.56 -18.61
C SER A 2 4.69 -46.32 -18.29
N ASN A 3 4.27 -46.85 -17.15
CA ASN A 3 2.90 -46.91 -16.64
C ASN A 3 2.42 -45.50 -16.19
N ARG A 4 2.12 -44.61 -17.14
CA ARG A 4 1.64 -43.23 -16.86
C ARG A 4 0.14 -43.13 -16.46
N TYR A 5 -0.40 -44.11 -15.73
CA TYR A 5 -1.83 -44.14 -15.37
C TYR A 5 -2.25 -43.96 -13.89
N PRO A 6 -1.38 -43.74 -12.88
CA PRO A 6 -1.86 -43.56 -11.50
C PRO A 6 -2.52 -42.18 -11.25
N ASN A 7 -2.13 -41.13 -12.00
CA ASN A 7 -2.69 -39.78 -11.81
C ASN A 7 -4.17 -39.66 -12.21
N ASP A 8 -4.62 -40.42 -13.20
CA ASP A 8 -5.98 -40.30 -13.74
C ASP A 8 -7.03 -40.82 -12.73
N PHE A 9 -6.69 -41.82 -11.92
CA PHE A 9 -7.57 -42.33 -10.86
C PHE A 9 -7.71 -41.35 -9.69
N ILE A 10 -6.61 -40.72 -9.27
CA ILE A 10 -6.60 -39.75 -8.17
C ILE A 10 -7.41 -38.51 -8.57
N ILE A 11 -7.18 -37.97 -9.77
CA ILE A 11 -7.93 -36.82 -10.29
C ILE A 11 -9.43 -37.14 -10.39
N LYS A 12 -9.80 -38.32 -10.91
CA LYS A 12 -11.21 -38.75 -11.01
C LYS A 12 -11.86 -38.91 -9.63
N SER A 13 -11.14 -39.45 -8.64
CA SER A 13 -11.68 -39.60 -7.27
C SER A 13 -11.90 -38.25 -6.58
N ALA A 14 -10.96 -37.30 -6.70
CA ALA A 14 -11.09 -35.95 -6.16
C ALA A 14 -12.22 -35.16 -6.85
N ALA A 15 -12.32 -35.26 -8.18
CA ALA A 15 -13.41 -34.65 -8.94
C ALA A 15 -14.78 -35.23 -8.56
N THR A 16 -14.86 -36.54 -8.31
CA THR A 16 -16.09 -37.19 -7.86
C THR A 16 -16.49 -36.71 -6.46
N ALA A 17 -15.55 -36.62 -5.52
CA ALA A 17 -15.80 -36.10 -4.18
C ALA A 17 -16.23 -34.63 -4.20
N ALA A 18 -15.58 -33.79 -5.02
CA ALA A 18 -15.95 -32.39 -5.21
C ALA A 18 -17.35 -32.25 -5.83
N SER A 19 -17.69 -33.07 -6.82
CA SER A 19 -19.02 -33.10 -7.44
C SER A 19 -20.12 -33.54 -6.45
N GLN A 20 -19.86 -34.56 -5.64
CA GLN A 20 -20.77 -34.97 -4.57
C GLN A 20 -20.96 -33.86 -3.52
N ALA A 21 -19.88 -33.17 -3.14
CA ALA A 21 -19.97 -32.05 -2.20
C ALA A 21 -20.77 -30.87 -2.77
N ALA A 22 -20.55 -30.54 -4.04
CA ALA A 22 -21.28 -29.50 -4.74
C ALA A 22 -22.78 -29.83 -4.83
N SER A 23 -23.14 -31.07 -5.18
CA SER A 23 -24.55 -31.49 -5.23
C SER A 23 -25.23 -31.42 -3.86
N GLN A 24 -24.56 -31.84 -2.78
CA GLN A 24 -25.07 -31.71 -1.41
C GLN A 24 -25.24 -30.25 -0.98
N GLY A 25 -24.29 -29.38 -1.37
CA GLY A 25 -24.40 -27.94 -1.15
C GLY A 25 -25.62 -27.32 -1.85
N VAL A 26 -25.90 -27.71 -3.09
CA VAL A 26 -27.09 -27.26 -3.84
C VAL A 26 -28.38 -27.74 -3.16
N ILE A 27 -28.45 -29.01 -2.74
CA ILE A 27 -29.62 -29.56 -2.04
C ILE A 27 -29.90 -28.79 -0.75
N ALA A 28 -28.86 -28.52 0.05
CA ALA A 28 -29.00 -27.78 1.29
C ALA A 28 -29.44 -26.32 1.05
N SER A 29 -28.88 -25.65 0.03
CA SER A 29 -29.27 -24.30 -0.36
C SER A 29 -30.75 -24.24 -0.77
N ASN A 30 -31.19 -25.18 -1.59
CA ASN A 30 -32.59 -25.28 -2.02
C ASN A 30 -33.54 -25.57 -0.84
N THR A 31 -33.10 -26.41 0.11
CA THR A 31 -33.85 -26.74 1.33
C THR A 31 -33.97 -25.51 2.24
N ALA A 32 -32.88 -24.78 2.46
CA ALA A 32 -32.88 -23.55 3.26
C ALA A 32 -33.78 -22.48 2.63
N THR A 33 -33.72 -22.32 1.31
CA THR A 33 -34.59 -21.39 0.57
C THR A 33 -36.06 -21.76 0.72
N SER A 34 -36.39 -23.05 0.58
CA SER A 34 -37.78 -23.53 0.73
C SER A 34 -38.31 -23.34 2.16
N ALA A 35 -37.46 -23.56 3.17
CA ALA A 35 -37.79 -23.33 4.57
C ALA A 35 -37.99 -21.83 4.86
N SER A 36 -37.14 -20.95 4.33
CA SER A 36 -37.30 -19.50 4.45
C SER A 36 -38.62 -19.03 3.86
N ASN A 37 -38.93 -19.45 2.62
CA ASN A 37 -40.20 -19.12 1.96
C ASN A 37 -41.42 -19.59 2.76
N THR A 38 -41.30 -20.73 3.44
CA THR A 38 -42.36 -21.27 4.32
C THR A 38 -42.52 -20.42 5.58
N ALA A 39 -41.42 -20.01 6.20
CA ALA A 39 -41.43 -19.12 7.36
C ALA A 39 -42.01 -17.73 7.04
N ASP A 40 -41.70 -17.18 5.87
CA ASP A 40 -42.24 -15.87 5.42
C ASP A 40 -43.75 -15.94 5.20
N LYS A 41 -44.23 -17.02 4.55
CA LYS A 41 -45.67 -17.27 4.38
C LYS A 41 -46.38 -17.42 5.73
N ALA A 42 -45.79 -18.18 6.65
CA ALA A 42 -46.35 -18.36 8.00
C ALA A 42 -46.41 -17.04 8.78
N THR A 43 -45.38 -16.19 8.69
CA THR A 43 -45.34 -14.86 9.30
C THR A 43 -46.42 -13.94 8.73
N THR A 44 -46.63 -14.00 7.42
CA THR A 44 -47.70 -13.25 6.73
C THR A 44 -49.08 -13.68 7.22
N ILE A 45 -49.34 -14.99 7.31
CA ILE A 45 -50.60 -15.55 7.82
C ILE A 45 -50.83 -15.11 9.27
N ALA A 46 -49.81 -15.22 10.13
CA ALA A 46 -49.91 -14.80 11.54
C ALA A 46 -50.24 -13.30 11.67
N SER A 47 -49.64 -12.46 10.82
CA SER A 47 -49.90 -11.02 10.79
C SER A 47 -51.33 -10.71 10.36
N GLN A 48 -51.82 -11.36 9.30
CA GLN A 48 -53.21 -11.22 8.84
C GLN A 48 -54.21 -11.69 9.89
N ALA A 49 -53.95 -12.84 10.53
CA ALA A 49 -54.79 -13.37 11.59
C ALA A 49 -54.87 -12.44 12.81
N LYS A 50 -53.76 -11.78 13.18
CA LYS A 50 -53.75 -10.76 14.25
C LYS A 50 -54.63 -9.55 13.90
N VAL A 51 -54.59 -9.09 12.65
CA VAL A 51 -55.47 -7.99 12.19
C VAL A 51 -56.93 -8.41 12.28
N VAL A 52 -57.29 -9.58 11.77
CA VAL A 52 -58.66 -10.11 11.85
C VAL A 52 -59.14 -10.23 13.29
N ALA A 53 -58.31 -10.76 14.20
CA ALA A 53 -58.65 -10.86 15.61
C ALA A 53 -58.90 -9.48 16.26
N SER A 54 -58.07 -8.48 15.92
CA SER A 54 -58.24 -7.11 16.45
C SER A 54 -59.50 -6.42 15.94
N GLN A 55 -59.85 -6.63 14.66
CA GLN A 55 -61.07 -6.11 14.06
C GLN A 55 -62.30 -6.76 14.67
N ALA A 56 -62.29 -8.09 14.83
CA ALA A 56 -63.37 -8.83 15.45
C ALA A 56 -63.59 -8.42 16.92
N ALA A 57 -62.51 -8.25 17.70
CA ALA A 57 -62.60 -7.74 19.07
C ALA A 57 -63.18 -6.32 19.15
N SER A 58 -62.78 -5.44 18.23
CA SER A 58 -63.32 -4.06 18.17
C SER A 58 -64.81 -4.06 17.80
N GLN A 59 -65.22 -4.92 16.87
CA GLN A 59 -66.62 -5.06 16.48
C GLN A 59 -67.47 -5.65 17.62
N ALA A 60 -66.96 -6.64 18.35
CA ALA A 60 -67.61 -7.20 19.52
C ALA A 60 -67.84 -6.15 20.63
N ASP A 61 -66.89 -5.23 20.86
CA ASP A 61 -67.07 -4.12 21.81
C ASP A 61 -68.19 -3.16 21.38
N ILE A 62 -68.27 -2.83 20.08
CA ILE A 62 -69.35 -2.00 19.52
C ILE A 62 -70.70 -2.70 19.72
N ASP A 63 -70.81 -3.96 19.34
CA ASP A 63 -72.07 -4.72 19.45
C ASP A 63 -72.49 -4.92 20.93
N ALA A 64 -71.54 -5.05 21.85
CA ALA A 64 -71.80 -5.11 23.30
C ALA A 64 -72.38 -3.78 23.83
N LYS A 65 -71.87 -2.64 23.35
CA LYS A 65 -72.42 -1.31 23.66
C LYS A 65 -73.83 -1.15 23.09
N VAL A 66 -74.07 -1.60 21.86
CA VAL A 66 -75.41 -1.61 21.25
C VAL A 66 -76.38 -2.46 22.07
N ALA A 67 -75.98 -3.66 22.48
CA ALA A 67 -76.81 -4.53 23.33
C ALA A 67 -77.14 -3.87 24.68
N SER A 68 -76.16 -3.22 25.30
CA SER A 68 -76.34 -2.51 26.58
C SER A 68 -77.30 -1.33 26.44
N GLN A 69 -77.18 -0.55 25.36
CA GLN A 69 -78.08 0.58 25.09
C GLN A 69 -79.50 0.10 24.78
N ALA A 70 -79.66 -0.96 24.00
CA ALA A 70 -80.96 -1.56 23.72
C ALA A 70 -81.64 -2.05 25.00
N ASN A 71 -80.91 -2.72 25.91
CA ASN A 71 -81.43 -3.10 27.22
C ASN A 71 -81.88 -1.89 28.07
N ALA A 72 -81.11 -0.80 28.07
CA ALA A 72 -81.48 0.42 28.78
C ALA A 72 -82.75 1.08 28.20
N ASN A 73 -82.88 1.07 26.86
CA ASN A 73 -84.06 1.57 26.16
C ASN A 73 -85.29 0.69 26.43
N ALA A 74 -85.13 -0.64 26.46
CA ALA A 74 -86.18 -1.59 26.83
C ALA A 74 -86.73 -1.31 28.24
N ALA A 75 -85.83 -1.14 29.21
CA ALA A 75 -86.21 -0.81 30.58
C ALA A 75 -86.95 0.53 30.68
N SER A 76 -86.54 1.53 29.89
CA SER A 76 -87.19 2.83 29.84
C SER A 76 -88.59 2.77 29.21
N ALA A 77 -88.74 2.06 28.09
CA ALA A 77 -90.04 1.84 27.44
C ALA A 77 -91.02 1.08 28.35
N ALA A 78 -90.53 0.06 29.07
CA ALA A 78 -91.32 -0.69 30.04
C ALA A 78 -91.84 0.20 31.19
N ARG A 79 -91.00 1.12 31.71
CA ARG A 79 -91.41 2.09 32.75
C ARG A 79 -92.48 3.07 32.25
N LEU A 80 -92.48 3.39 30.95
CA LEU A 80 -93.48 4.24 30.32
C LEU A 80 -94.77 3.49 29.93
N GLY A 81 -94.82 2.17 30.13
CA GLY A 81 -95.97 1.33 29.80
C GLY A 81 -96.05 0.90 28.32
N ASP A 82 -95.05 1.23 27.50
CA ASP A 82 -95.00 0.85 26.08
C ASP A 82 -94.38 -0.55 25.91
N LYS A 83 -95.24 -1.58 26.04
CA LYS A 83 -94.82 -2.99 26.00
C LYS A 83 -94.24 -3.41 24.65
N THR A 84 -94.84 -2.95 23.54
CA THR A 84 -94.39 -3.32 22.19
C THR A 84 -92.99 -2.80 21.93
N LYS A 85 -92.71 -1.54 22.30
CA LYS A 85 -91.38 -0.96 22.13
C LYS A 85 -90.35 -1.58 23.08
N ALA A 86 -90.74 -1.93 24.30
CA ALA A 86 -89.87 -2.67 25.21
C ALA A 86 -89.45 -4.03 24.63
N GLU A 87 -90.39 -4.78 24.05
CA GLU A 87 -90.12 -6.08 23.43
C GLU A 87 -89.23 -5.96 22.18
N GLN A 88 -89.46 -4.93 21.34
CA GLN A 88 -88.58 -4.63 20.22
C GLN A 88 -87.13 -4.42 20.67
N PHE A 89 -86.91 -3.59 21.70
CA PHE A 89 -85.56 -3.33 22.21
C PHE A 89 -84.91 -4.56 22.86
N VAL A 90 -85.68 -5.44 23.51
CA VAL A 90 -85.15 -6.73 24.01
C VAL A 90 -84.68 -7.62 22.85
N ASN A 91 -85.43 -7.68 21.76
CA ASN A 91 -85.04 -8.45 20.57
C ASN A 91 -83.79 -7.86 19.90
N GLU A 92 -83.68 -6.54 19.81
CA GLU A 92 -82.47 -5.85 19.34
C GLU A 92 -81.25 -6.16 20.23
N ALA A 93 -81.42 -6.13 21.56
CA ALA A 93 -80.36 -6.48 22.50
C ALA A 93 -79.89 -7.93 22.33
N LYS A 94 -80.84 -8.88 22.18
CA LYS A 94 -80.54 -10.29 21.93
C LYS A 94 -79.79 -10.50 20.61
N ALA A 95 -80.22 -9.83 19.54
CA ALA A 95 -79.54 -9.89 18.25
C ALA A 95 -78.10 -9.34 18.33
N ALA A 96 -77.90 -8.22 19.03
CA ALA A 96 -76.58 -7.65 19.25
C ALA A 96 -75.68 -8.58 20.11
N SER A 97 -76.21 -9.18 21.18
CA SER A 97 -75.47 -10.17 21.98
C SER A 97 -75.06 -11.41 21.17
N GLN A 98 -75.88 -11.86 20.23
CA GLN A 98 -75.49 -12.96 19.33
C GLN A 98 -74.32 -12.55 18.44
N LYS A 99 -74.31 -11.32 17.87
CA LYS A 99 -73.18 -10.82 17.08
C LYS A 99 -71.88 -10.76 17.89
N VAL A 100 -71.95 -10.35 19.17
CA VAL A 100 -70.79 -10.37 20.08
C VAL A 100 -70.22 -11.79 20.21
N ALA A 101 -71.09 -12.79 20.37
CA ALA A 101 -70.66 -14.18 20.46
C ALA A 101 -69.98 -14.64 19.15
N ASP A 102 -70.56 -14.32 18.00
CA ASP A 102 -70.03 -14.69 16.69
C ASP A 102 -68.66 -14.04 16.42
N GLU A 103 -68.50 -12.74 16.70
CA GLU A 103 -67.21 -12.05 16.55
C GLU A 103 -66.16 -12.55 17.56
N THR A 104 -66.57 -12.96 18.76
CA THR A 104 -65.67 -13.59 19.74
C THR A 104 -65.15 -14.94 19.25
N ILE A 105 -66.02 -15.77 18.63
CA ILE A 105 -65.63 -17.05 18.02
C ILE A 105 -64.66 -16.82 16.86
N LYS A 106 -64.91 -15.81 16.03
CA LYS A 106 -64.05 -15.44 14.91
C LYS A 106 -62.68 -14.95 15.37
N ALA A 107 -62.62 -14.11 16.41
CA ALA A 107 -61.38 -13.67 17.03
C ALA A 107 -60.56 -14.85 17.60
N SER A 108 -61.24 -15.76 18.29
CA SER A 108 -60.62 -16.97 18.85
C SER A 108 -60.06 -17.87 17.74
N SER A 109 -60.83 -18.07 16.67
CA SER A 109 -60.41 -18.87 15.50
C SER A 109 -59.19 -18.26 14.81
N ALA A 110 -59.17 -16.93 14.63
CA ALA A 110 -58.01 -16.21 14.09
C ALA A 110 -56.77 -16.33 15.01
N ALA A 111 -56.94 -16.24 16.33
CA ALA A 111 -55.86 -16.45 17.29
C ALA A 111 -55.27 -17.87 17.20
N SER A 112 -56.11 -18.91 17.06
CA SER A 112 -55.66 -20.28 16.83
C SER A 112 -54.89 -20.44 15.52
N GLN A 113 -55.34 -19.80 14.43
CA GLN A 113 -54.60 -19.80 13.16
C GLN A 113 -53.23 -19.12 13.27
N ALA A 114 -53.16 -17.98 13.98
CA ALA A 114 -51.89 -17.29 14.22
C ALA A 114 -50.91 -18.15 15.04
N SER A 115 -51.41 -18.84 16.07
CA SER A 115 -50.62 -19.76 16.89
C SER A 115 -50.07 -20.93 16.06
N ASN A 116 -50.91 -21.56 15.25
CA ASN A 116 -50.48 -22.64 14.35
C ASN A 116 -49.46 -22.17 13.31
N ALA A 117 -49.64 -20.97 12.75
CA ALA A 117 -48.67 -20.39 11.82
C ALA A 117 -47.32 -20.12 12.52
N ALA A 118 -47.31 -19.64 13.76
CA ALA A 118 -46.09 -19.45 14.53
C ALA A 118 -45.36 -20.77 14.81
N LEU A 119 -46.09 -21.86 15.10
CA LEU A 119 -45.51 -23.20 15.24
C LEU A 119 -44.87 -23.68 13.94
N VAL A 120 -45.53 -23.51 12.80
CA VAL A 120 -44.99 -23.87 11.48
C VAL A 120 -43.73 -23.07 11.16
N ALA A 121 -43.71 -21.76 11.44
CA ALA A 121 -42.53 -20.93 11.23
C ALA A 121 -41.34 -21.38 12.09
N SER A 122 -41.60 -21.72 13.36
CA SER A 122 -40.59 -22.24 14.28
C SER A 122 -39.99 -23.56 13.78
N GLU A 123 -40.81 -24.48 13.31
CA GLU A 123 -40.34 -25.78 12.81
C GLU A 123 -39.56 -25.64 11.48
N ALA A 124 -40.03 -24.76 10.58
CA ALA A 124 -39.30 -24.43 9.36
C ALA A 124 -37.90 -23.88 9.65
N ALA A 125 -37.76 -23.01 10.68
CA ALA A 125 -36.47 -22.47 11.10
C ALA A 125 -35.53 -23.57 11.65
N LYS A 126 -36.05 -24.56 12.38
CA LYS A 126 -35.25 -25.71 12.84
C LYS A 126 -34.75 -26.56 11.68
N ILE A 127 -35.61 -26.85 10.70
CA ILE A 127 -35.24 -27.61 9.50
C ILE A 127 -34.16 -26.87 8.71
N ALA A 128 -34.30 -25.55 8.53
CA ALA A 128 -33.28 -24.73 7.86
C ALA A 128 -31.92 -24.81 8.57
N LYS A 129 -31.92 -24.74 9.92
CA LYS A 129 -30.70 -24.87 10.72
C LYS A 129 -30.04 -26.25 10.56
N GLN A 130 -30.83 -27.32 10.60
CA GLN A 130 -30.33 -28.69 10.39
C GLN A 130 -29.76 -28.89 8.99
N ALA A 131 -30.43 -28.39 7.95
CA ALA A 131 -29.94 -28.45 6.57
C ALA A 131 -28.59 -27.72 6.40
N ASN A 132 -28.45 -26.53 7.01
CA ASN A 132 -27.20 -25.79 6.98
C ASN A 132 -26.07 -26.53 7.71
N GLN A 133 -26.35 -27.15 8.86
CA GLN A 133 -25.36 -27.97 9.58
C GLN A 133 -24.92 -29.18 8.74
N ALA A 134 -25.85 -29.88 8.08
CA ALA A 134 -25.53 -31.00 7.20
C ALA A 134 -24.64 -30.56 6.02
N ALA A 135 -24.89 -29.39 5.42
CA ALA A 135 -24.05 -28.83 4.37
C ALA A 135 -22.62 -28.53 4.85
N GLN A 136 -22.47 -27.96 6.05
CA GLN A 136 -21.16 -27.67 6.62
C GLN A 136 -20.35 -28.95 6.86
N VAL A 137 -20.99 -30.00 7.39
CA VAL A 137 -20.36 -31.32 7.56
C VAL A 137 -19.94 -31.91 6.21
N ALA A 138 -20.81 -31.88 5.21
CA ALA A 138 -20.50 -32.36 3.86
C ALA A 138 -19.30 -31.62 3.24
N MET A 139 -19.26 -30.29 3.38
CA MET A 139 -18.14 -29.47 2.88
C MET A 139 -16.83 -29.77 3.62
N SER A 140 -16.88 -29.96 4.94
CA SER A 140 -15.71 -30.34 5.74
C SER A 140 -15.16 -31.69 5.31
N ASN A 141 -16.03 -32.69 5.10
CA ASN A 141 -15.62 -34.01 4.64
C ASN A 141 -15.03 -33.96 3.23
N ALA A 142 -15.58 -33.13 2.34
CA ALA A 142 -15.05 -32.93 1.00
C ALA A 142 -13.66 -32.30 1.01
N LYS A 143 -13.44 -31.27 1.84
CA LYS A 143 -12.12 -30.66 2.04
C LYS A 143 -11.11 -31.69 2.54
N LYS A 144 -11.49 -32.49 3.54
CA LYS A 144 -10.64 -33.56 4.07
C LYS A 144 -10.26 -34.58 2.99
N ALA A 145 -11.24 -35.06 2.22
CA ALA A 145 -11.00 -36.01 1.12
C ALA A 145 -10.09 -35.41 0.03
N ALA A 146 -10.26 -34.13 -0.30
CA ALA A 146 -9.38 -33.43 -1.25
C ALA A 146 -7.94 -33.32 -0.73
N SER A 147 -7.76 -32.98 0.55
CA SER A 147 -6.43 -32.93 1.18
C SER A 147 -5.76 -34.32 1.23
N GLU A 148 -6.51 -35.37 1.57
CA GLU A 148 -5.99 -36.75 1.56
C GLU A 148 -5.61 -37.20 0.15
N ALA A 149 -6.40 -36.84 -0.87
CA ALA A 149 -6.06 -37.12 -2.26
C ALA A 149 -4.80 -36.39 -2.72
N GLN A 150 -4.64 -35.11 -2.34
CA GLN A 150 -3.44 -34.33 -2.63
C GLN A 150 -2.20 -34.95 -1.97
N SER A 151 -2.28 -35.28 -0.67
CA SER A 151 -1.17 -35.90 0.06
C SER A 151 -0.71 -37.19 -0.60
N ARG A 152 -1.63 -38.03 -1.07
CA ARG A 152 -1.30 -39.27 -1.80
C ARG A 152 -0.69 -39.01 -3.18
N ALA A 153 -1.12 -37.96 -3.87
CA ALA A 153 -0.52 -37.56 -5.13
C ALA A 153 0.92 -37.10 -4.91
N ASP A 154 1.16 -36.30 -3.86
CA ASP A 154 2.49 -35.81 -3.49
C ASP A 154 3.42 -36.97 -3.06
N GLU A 155 2.93 -37.92 -2.26
CA GLU A 155 3.68 -39.12 -1.86
C GLU A 155 4.04 -40.01 -3.05
N ASN A 156 3.07 -40.31 -3.94
CA ASN A 156 3.34 -41.10 -5.13
C ASN A 156 4.34 -40.40 -6.06
N TRP A 157 4.23 -39.08 -6.18
CA TRP A 157 5.14 -38.29 -6.99
C TRP A 157 6.58 -38.29 -6.45
N GLN A 158 6.76 -38.11 -5.13
CA GLN A 158 8.07 -38.20 -4.47
C GLN A 158 8.72 -39.58 -4.68
N ASN A 159 7.91 -40.64 -4.75
CA ASN A 159 8.40 -41.99 -5.00
C ASN A 159 8.73 -42.26 -6.48
N GLU A 160 8.07 -41.57 -7.43
CA GLU A 160 8.28 -41.77 -8.87
C GLU A 160 9.43 -40.92 -9.45
N ASN A 161 9.72 -39.75 -8.88
CA ASN A 161 10.77 -38.86 -9.36
C ASN A 161 12.04 -38.96 -8.50
N SER A 162 13.09 -39.58 -9.06
CA SER A 162 14.39 -39.75 -8.41
C SER A 162 15.06 -38.40 -8.11
N ASN A 163 15.82 -38.31 -7.01
CA ASN A 163 16.54 -37.13 -6.49
C ASN A 163 17.30 -36.27 -7.54
N SER A 164 17.63 -36.81 -8.72
CA SER A 164 18.30 -36.10 -9.81
C SER A 164 17.42 -35.05 -10.51
N GLU A 165 16.11 -35.29 -10.70
CA GLU A 165 15.24 -34.29 -11.35
C GLU A 165 14.94 -33.12 -10.41
N ILE A 166 14.78 -33.40 -9.11
CA ILE A 166 14.63 -32.38 -8.05
C ILE A 166 15.84 -31.45 -7.99
N ALA A 167 17.05 -32.01 -8.04
CA ALA A 167 18.29 -31.22 -8.05
C ALA A 167 18.40 -30.31 -9.28
N ASN A 168 17.95 -30.76 -10.46
CA ASN A 168 18.00 -29.96 -11.68
C ASN A 168 17.07 -28.75 -11.60
N ILE A 169 15.85 -28.88 -11.07
CA ILE A 169 14.92 -27.74 -10.94
C ILE A 169 15.46 -26.71 -9.94
N HIS A 170 16.08 -27.17 -8.85
CA HIS A 170 16.71 -26.28 -7.87
C HIS A 170 17.84 -25.47 -8.52
N ASN A 171 18.70 -26.12 -9.31
CA ASN A 171 19.77 -25.45 -10.04
C ASN A 171 19.24 -24.51 -11.13
N GLU A 172 18.15 -24.88 -11.83
CA GLU A 172 17.49 -24.00 -12.79
C GLU A 172 16.89 -22.75 -12.12
N ALA A 173 16.25 -22.90 -10.96
CA ALA A 173 15.72 -21.78 -10.18
C ALA A 173 16.81 -20.81 -9.70
N ILE A 174 17.97 -21.35 -9.27
CA ILE A 174 19.13 -20.54 -8.90
C ILE A 174 19.68 -19.79 -10.12
N ASN A 175 19.88 -20.48 -11.25
CA ASN A 175 20.38 -19.87 -12.49
C ASN A 175 19.45 -18.76 -13.01
N ASP A 176 18.14 -18.96 -12.90
CA ASP A 176 17.15 -17.96 -13.32
C ASP A 176 17.11 -16.76 -12.35
N ALA A 177 17.26 -16.99 -11.04
CA ALA A 177 17.39 -15.95 -10.03
C ALA A 177 18.68 -15.12 -10.22
N GLU A 178 19.79 -15.77 -10.54
CA GLU A 178 21.07 -15.13 -10.88
C GLU A 178 20.97 -14.21 -12.10
N LYS A 179 20.10 -14.54 -13.03
CA LYS A 179 19.84 -13.78 -14.27
C LYS A 179 18.71 -12.78 -14.14
N GLY A 180 18.09 -12.64 -12.97
CA GLY A 180 16.95 -11.74 -12.77
C GLY A 180 15.69 -12.10 -13.60
N THR A 181 15.67 -13.26 -14.26
CA THR A 181 14.57 -13.68 -15.13
C THR A 181 13.61 -14.60 -14.38
N GLU A 182 12.35 -14.21 -14.25
CA GLU A 182 11.31 -15.11 -13.73
C GLU A 182 10.78 -15.97 -14.89
N ARG A 183 11.10 -17.28 -14.89
CA ARG A 183 10.58 -18.20 -15.89
C ARG A 183 9.06 -18.31 -15.72
N ASN A 184 8.31 -18.36 -16.82
CA ASN A 184 6.92 -18.77 -16.73
C ASN A 184 6.84 -20.26 -16.35
N ILE A 185 6.55 -20.52 -15.07
CA ILE A 185 6.45 -21.86 -14.49
C ILE A 185 5.04 -22.47 -14.63
N SER A 186 4.10 -21.81 -15.31
CA SER A 186 2.70 -22.27 -15.43
C SER A 186 2.56 -23.69 -15.99
N ASP A 187 3.50 -24.09 -16.85
CA ASP A 187 3.49 -25.37 -17.54
C ASP A 187 4.17 -26.48 -16.71
N MET A 188 4.79 -26.13 -15.58
CA MET A 188 5.37 -27.08 -14.64
C MET A 188 4.28 -27.67 -13.72
N PRO A 189 4.42 -28.92 -13.26
CA PRO A 189 3.55 -29.47 -12.22
C PRO A 189 3.57 -28.59 -10.95
N VAL A 190 2.45 -28.49 -10.24
CA VAL A 190 2.30 -27.58 -9.07
C VAL A 190 3.38 -27.77 -8.01
N GLY A 191 3.83 -29.01 -7.76
CA GLY A 191 4.94 -29.29 -6.85
C GLY A 191 6.28 -28.67 -7.32
N TYR A 192 6.55 -28.67 -8.62
CA TYR A 192 7.74 -28.03 -9.21
C TYR A 192 7.66 -26.51 -9.09
N GLN A 193 6.47 -25.94 -9.31
CA GLN A 193 6.28 -24.50 -9.18
C GLN A 193 6.60 -24.03 -7.76
N GLN A 194 6.13 -24.75 -6.74
CA GLN A 194 6.40 -24.42 -5.35
C GLN A 194 7.88 -24.56 -5.01
N MET A 195 8.55 -25.61 -5.45
CA MET A 195 9.98 -25.83 -5.20
C MET A 195 10.86 -24.80 -5.93
N TYR A 196 10.55 -24.51 -7.19
CA TYR A 196 11.21 -23.45 -7.97
C TYR A 196 11.02 -22.10 -7.28
N GLN A 197 9.79 -21.74 -6.90
CA GLN A 197 9.52 -20.47 -6.22
C GLN A 197 10.22 -20.39 -4.86
N GLN A 198 10.27 -21.49 -4.09
CA GLN A 198 10.95 -21.53 -2.81
C GLN A 198 12.46 -21.36 -2.97
N ALA A 199 13.09 -22.06 -3.92
CA ALA A 199 14.51 -21.95 -4.22
C ALA A 199 14.88 -20.54 -4.75
N TYR A 200 14.08 -20.02 -5.68
CA TYR A 200 14.20 -18.67 -6.21
C TYR A 200 14.10 -17.64 -5.08
N ASN A 201 13.07 -17.71 -4.25
CA ASN A 201 12.89 -16.76 -3.14
C ASN A 201 13.99 -16.89 -2.07
N GLN A 202 14.47 -18.10 -1.76
CA GLN A 202 15.60 -18.30 -0.84
C GLN A 202 16.88 -17.68 -1.39
N TYR A 203 17.15 -17.83 -2.69
CA TYR A 203 18.29 -17.20 -3.34
C TYR A 203 18.18 -15.66 -3.28
N ILE A 204 17.04 -15.10 -3.69
CA ILE A 204 16.77 -13.66 -3.64
C ILE A 204 16.93 -13.12 -2.22
N GLN A 205 16.42 -13.81 -1.19
CA GLN A 205 16.53 -13.38 0.21
C GLN A 205 17.96 -13.43 0.76
N SER A 206 18.78 -14.36 0.29
CA SER A 206 20.16 -14.52 0.78
C SER A 206 21.19 -13.70 0.00
N HIS A 207 20.90 -13.34 -1.26
CA HIS A 207 21.87 -12.72 -2.16
C HIS A 207 21.48 -11.32 -2.65
N LEU A 208 20.20 -10.94 -2.60
CA LEU A 208 19.74 -9.62 -2.99
C LEU A 208 19.17 -8.85 -1.80
N ARG A 209 19.39 -7.53 -1.78
CA ARG A 209 18.75 -6.63 -0.82
C ARG A 209 17.97 -5.58 -1.59
N THR A 210 16.78 -5.26 -1.09
CA THR A 210 16.01 -4.13 -1.60
C THR A 210 16.43 -2.89 -0.83
N VAL A 211 16.94 -1.88 -1.54
CA VAL A 211 17.38 -0.61 -0.96
C VAL A 211 16.63 0.54 -1.62
N PRO A 212 16.24 1.58 -0.88
CA PRO A 212 15.78 2.81 -1.48
C PRO A 212 16.95 3.47 -2.23
N VAL A 213 16.70 3.86 -3.48
CA VAL A 213 17.57 4.78 -4.21
C VAL A 213 17.42 6.14 -3.56
N ASN A 214 18.54 6.63 -3.03
CA ASN A 214 18.75 7.92 -2.40
C ASN A 214 18.24 8.13 -0.97
N TYR A 215 19.21 8.41 -0.10
CA TYR A 215 19.07 9.29 1.07
C TYR A 215 19.20 10.79 0.70
N ILE A 216 19.55 11.11 -0.55
CA ILE A 216 19.58 12.48 -1.08
C ILE A 216 18.20 12.80 -1.68
N GLN A 217 17.36 13.50 -0.92
CA GLN A 217 16.03 13.92 -1.39
C GLN A 217 16.15 14.78 -2.66
N ASN A 218 15.31 14.47 -3.67
CA ASN A 218 15.07 15.25 -4.89
C ASN A 218 16.10 15.15 -6.03
N TYR A 219 16.94 14.11 -6.06
CA TYR A 219 17.83 13.85 -7.20
C TYR A 219 17.63 12.46 -7.79
N ASP A 220 17.51 12.42 -9.12
CA ASP A 220 17.52 11.18 -9.89
C ASP A 220 18.95 10.60 -9.89
N VAL A 221 19.08 9.30 -9.67
CA VAL A 221 20.36 8.59 -9.61
C VAL A 221 20.67 7.95 -10.95
N ARG A 222 21.89 8.16 -11.44
CA ARG A 222 22.36 7.54 -12.68
C ARG A 222 22.76 6.08 -12.47
N LEU A 223 22.24 5.23 -13.34
CA LEU A 223 22.70 3.86 -13.55
C LEU A 223 23.76 3.82 -14.65
N TRP A 224 24.60 2.80 -14.57
CA TRP A 224 25.78 2.64 -15.40
C TRP A 224 25.78 1.26 -16.04
N ASP A 225 26.10 1.21 -17.32
CA ASP A 225 26.46 -0.03 -18.01
C ASP A 225 27.97 -0.22 -17.97
N ILE A 226 28.41 -1.45 -18.19
CA ILE A 226 29.83 -1.76 -18.35
C ILE A 226 30.15 -2.00 -19.82
N ASP A 227 31.10 -1.24 -20.37
CA ASP A 227 31.55 -1.44 -21.74
C ASP A 227 32.40 -2.72 -21.89
N ASN A 228 32.77 -3.06 -23.13
CA ASN A 228 33.57 -4.24 -23.42
C ASN A 228 35.02 -4.14 -22.89
N GLN A 229 35.44 -2.96 -22.44
CA GLN A 229 36.75 -2.65 -21.89
C GLN A 229 36.73 -2.62 -20.36
N GLY A 230 35.54 -2.73 -19.74
CA GLY A 230 35.34 -2.73 -18.30
C GLY A 230 35.10 -1.35 -17.67
N ASN A 231 34.93 -0.29 -18.48
CA ASN A 231 34.61 1.06 -18.01
C ASN A 231 33.11 1.22 -17.77
N MET A 232 32.75 2.16 -16.89
CA MET A 232 31.35 2.49 -16.60
C MET A 232 30.86 3.57 -17.56
N GLU A 233 29.81 3.28 -18.32
CA GLU A 233 29.15 4.23 -19.22
C GLU A 233 27.76 4.61 -18.69
N PRO A 234 27.35 5.89 -18.79
CA PRO A 234 25.99 6.31 -18.42
C PRO A 234 24.89 5.54 -19.14
N ALA A 235 23.93 5.00 -18.39
CA ALA A 235 22.78 4.28 -18.93
C ALA A 235 21.47 5.05 -18.68
N GLU A 236 20.80 4.77 -17.56
CA GLU A 236 19.47 5.31 -17.23
C GLU A 236 19.47 6.19 -15.98
N LEU A 237 18.39 6.94 -15.75
CA LEU A 237 18.15 7.71 -14.53
C LEU A 237 17.00 7.09 -13.73
N VAL A 238 17.25 6.85 -12.44
CA VAL A 238 16.26 6.33 -11.50
C VAL A 238 15.80 7.45 -10.57
N LYS A 239 14.48 7.65 -10.50
CA LYS A 239 13.91 8.67 -9.62
C LYS A 239 14.25 8.46 -8.15
N SER A 240 14.58 9.55 -7.46
CA SER A 240 14.76 9.58 -6.01
C SER A 240 13.61 8.89 -5.27
N GLY A 241 13.92 8.07 -4.28
CA GLY A 241 12.94 7.36 -3.45
C GLY A 241 12.36 6.08 -4.06
N ARG A 242 12.75 5.69 -5.29
CA ARG A 242 12.40 4.38 -5.85
C ARG A 242 13.21 3.29 -5.16
N ASN A 243 12.58 2.17 -4.80
CA ASN A 243 13.31 1.00 -4.32
C ASN A 243 13.93 0.24 -5.50
N ILE A 244 15.22 -0.09 -5.41
CA ILE A 244 15.91 -0.98 -6.35
C ILE A 244 16.41 -2.23 -5.61
N LYS A 245 16.53 -3.34 -6.35
CA LYS A 245 17.14 -4.56 -5.85
C LYS A 245 18.62 -4.54 -6.25
N ILE A 246 19.50 -4.75 -5.28
CA ILE A 246 20.95 -4.81 -5.51
C ILE A 246 21.50 -6.15 -5.05
N SER A 247 22.58 -6.61 -5.66
CA SER A 247 23.36 -7.74 -5.13
C SER A 247 24.45 -7.27 -4.16
N ASN A 248 25.19 -8.23 -3.61
CA ASN A 248 26.43 -7.95 -2.87
C ASN A 248 27.66 -7.84 -3.80
N GLU A 249 27.48 -7.85 -5.13
CA GLU A 249 28.58 -7.72 -6.09
C GLU A 249 29.02 -6.25 -6.14
N VAL A 250 30.28 -6.00 -5.79
CA VAL A 250 30.89 -4.66 -5.80
C VAL A 250 32.00 -4.63 -6.85
N LYS A 251 32.00 -3.58 -7.67
CA LYS A 251 33.06 -3.31 -8.65
C LYS A 251 33.63 -1.92 -8.42
N SER A 252 34.94 -1.79 -8.32
CA SER A 252 35.62 -0.49 -8.23
C SER A 252 36.20 -0.10 -9.58
N VAL A 253 35.89 1.10 -10.05
CA VAL A 253 36.42 1.70 -11.28
C VAL A 253 36.86 3.12 -10.96
N ASN A 254 38.16 3.41 -11.12
CA ASN A 254 38.77 4.70 -10.78
C ASN A 254 38.43 5.19 -9.36
N GLY A 255 38.54 4.31 -8.36
CA GLY A 255 38.24 4.64 -6.95
C GLY A 255 36.74 4.70 -6.60
N ILE A 256 35.85 4.65 -7.59
CA ILE A 256 34.41 4.67 -7.35
C ILE A 256 33.87 3.24 -7.25
N GLU A 257 33.23 2.91 -6.14
CA GLU A 257 32.54 1.63 -5.94
C GLU A 257 31.13 1.64 -6.54
N TYR A 258 30.82 0.59 -7.30
CA TYR A 258 29.53 0.34 -7.93
C TYR A 258 28.95 -0.98 -7.44
N VAL A 259 27.64 -1.04 -7.31
CA VAL A 259 26.88 -2.24 -6.95
C VAL A 259 25.90 -2.58 -8.06
N LYS A 260 25.80 -3.87 -8.39
CA LYS A 260 24.94 -4.33 -9.47
C LYS A 260 23.46 -4.29 -9.09
N VAL A 261 22.64 -3.81 -10.02
CA VAL A 261 21.19 -3.65 -9.90
C VAL A 261 20.47 -4.79 -10.62
N TYR A 262 19.34 -5.22 -10.06
CA TYR A 262 18.51 -6.34 -10.54
C TYR A 262 17.05 -5.94 -10.71
N GLY A 263 16.34 -6.69 -11.56
CA GLY A 263 14.91 -6.51 -11.83
C GLY A 263 14.68 -5.60 -13.03
N ASP A 264 13.99 -4.48 -12.83
CA ASP A 264 13.66 -3.53 -13.92
C ASP A 264 14.90 -2.92 -14.61
N PHE A 265 16.07 -3.04 -13.99
CA PHE A 265 17.35 -2.48 -14.45
C PHE A 265 18.46 -3.54 -14.46
N ASP A 266 18.11 -4.79 -14.77
CA ASP A 266 19.03 -5.92 -14.68
C ASP A 266 20.30 -5.72 -15.52
N GLY A 267 21.46 -6.00 -14.92
CA GLY A 267 22.77 -5.85 -15.56
C GLY A 267 23.41 -4.48 -15.40
N GLN A 268 22.67 -3.48 -14.95
CA GLN A 268 23.17 -2.13 -14.69
C GLN A 268 23.80 -2.00 -13.30
N TRP A 269 24.52 -0.90 -13.08
CA TRP A 269 25.28 -0.63 -11.87
C TRP A 269 24.88 0.72 -11.27
N VAL A 270 24.84 0.81 -9.95
CA VAL A 270 24.63 2.06 -9.22
C VAL A 270 25.85 2.34 -8.35
N GLN A 271 26.29 3.59 -8.25
CA GLN A 271 27.37 3.90 -7.32
C GLN A 271 26.93 3.64 -5.89
N LYS A 272 27.76 2.93 -5.13
CA LYS A 272 27.46 2.46 -3.77
C LYS A 272 27.12 3.61 -2.81
N GLN A 273 27.70 4.78 -3.03
CA GLN A 273 27.37 5.98 -2.26
C GLN A 273 25.89 6.37 -2.34
N TYR A 274 25.18 6.14 -3.44
CA TYR A 274 23.77 6.54 -3.54
C TYR A 274 22.77 5.60 -2.85
N ILE A 275 23.24 4.46 -2.36
CA ILE A 275 22.44 3.41 -1.71
C ILE A 275 22.81 3.19 -0.23
N GLU A 276 23.92 3.78 0.23
CA GLU A 276 24.35 3.70 1.63
C GLU A 276 24.05 4.99 2.42
N PRO A 277 23.64 4.88 3.70
CA PRO A 277 23.46 6.05 4.54
C PRO A 277 24.77 6.84 4.72
N GLY A 278 24.67 8.17 4.65
CA GLY A 278 25.79 9.10 4.71
C GLY A 278 25.33 10.56 4.78
N SER A 279 26.21 11.46 5.24
CA SER A 279 26.00 12.91 5.14
C SER A 279 26.46 13.37 3.76
N TYR A 280 25.53 13.70 2.87
CA TYR A 280 25.86 14.16 1.52
C TYR A 280 25.82 15.68 1.45
N GLN A 281 26.81 16.29 0.80
CA GLN A 281 26.83 17.72 0.52
C GLN A 281 27.00 17.96 -0.98
N LYS A 282 26.30 18.97 -1.50
CA LYS A 282 26.39 19.39 -2.89
C LYS A 282 27.68 20.19 -3.09
N VAL A 283 28.43 19.88 -4.14
CA VAL A 283 29.51 20.72 -4.66
C VAL A 283 28.89 21.92 -5.37
N ASN A 284 29.28 23.11 -4.94
CA ASN A 284 28.87 24.38 -5.51
C ASN A 284 30.09 25.09 -6.09
N TYR A 285 30.15 25.13 -7.41
CA TYR A 285 31.18 25.79 -8.17
C TYR A 285 30.58 26.50 -9.39
N VAL A 286 31.36 26.67 -10.47
CA VAL A 286 30.88 27.22 -11.74
C VAL A 286 30.32 26.06 -12.58
N PRO A 287 29.07 26.15 -13.08
CA PRO A 287 28.49 25.13 -13.94
C PRO A 287 29.39 24.79 -15.14
N GLY A 288 29.63 23.50 -15.37
CA GLY A 288 30.52 23.00 -16.43
C GLY A 288 32.01 22.94 -16.06
N TYR A 289 32.36 23.23 -14.80
CA TYR A 289 33.70 23.05 -14.25
C TYR A 289 33.66 22.13 -13.03
N GLY A 290 34.81 21.56 -12.68
CA GLY A 290 34.98 20.74 -11.47
C GLY A 290 35.96 21.33 -10.47
N ILE A 291 35.82 20.92 -9.21
CA ILE A 291 36.74 21.24 -8.12
C ILE A 291 37.81 20.15 -8.00
N LYS A 292 39.00 20.53 -7.53
CA LYS A 292 40.10 19.59 -7.30
C LYS A 292 39.92 18.85 -5.98
N THR A 293 40.37 17.61 -5.94
CA THR A 293 40.56 16.86 -4.70
C THR A 293 42.01 16.92 -4.23
N TRP A 294 42.20 16.64 -2.94
CA TRP A 294 43.46 16.77 -2.25
C TRP A 294 43.75 15.56 -1.37
N HIS A 295 45.01 15.15 -1.32
CA HIS A 295 45.56 14.23 -0.32
C HIS A 295 46.47 14.98 0.66
N PHE A 296 46.51 14.51 1.91
CA PHE A 296 47.39 15.07 2.92
C PHE A 296 48.41 14.06 3.44
N ASP A 297 49.66 14.20 3.01
CA ASP A 297 50.78 13.39 3.48
C ASP A 297 51.75 14.23 4.31
N ASN A 298 52.07 13.77 5.53
CA ASN A 298 52.97 14.45 6.46
C ASN A 298 52.64 15.95 6.67
N GLY A 299 51.35 16.31 6.60
CA GLY A 299 50.86 17.69 6.80
C GLY A 299 50.97 18.60 5.57
N GLN A 300 51.41 18.08 4.41
CA GLN A 300 51.39 18.81 3.14
C GLN A 300 50.18 18.40 2.29
N ALA A 301 49.59 19.38 1.61
CA ALA A 301 48.47 19.15 0.69
C ALA A 301 49.00 18.86 -0.72
N THR A 302 48.63 17.73 -1.29
CA THR A 302 48.94 17.33 -2.67
C THR A 302 47.64 17.30 -3.46
N ILE A 303 47.64 17.89 -4.66
CA ILE A 303 46.48 17.91 -5.55
C ILE A 303 46.40 16.57 -6.29
N ASP A 304 45.20 16.03 -6.42
CA ASP A 304 44.93 14.91 -7.34
C ASP A 304 44.62 15.39 -8.74
N ASP A 305 44.81 14.50 -9.71
CA ASP A 305 44.41 14.74 -11.10
C ASP A 305 42.88 14.61 -11.30
N ASP A 306 42.15 14.13 -10.29
CA ASP A 306 40.70 13.95 -10.32
C ASP A 306 39.95 15.24 -9.95
N TYR A 307 38.78 15.40 -10.57
CA TYR A 307 37.88 16.53 -10.37
C TYR A 307 36.48 16.04 -10.01
N ILE A 308 35.78 16.84 -9.21
CA ILE A 308 34.37 16.63 -8.89
C ILE A 308 33.56 17.75 -9.52
N GLU A 309 32.56 17.42 -10.34
CA GLU A 309 31.84 18.41 -11.13
C GLU A 309 30.93 19.30 -10.25
N ASP A 310 30.69 20.54 -10.69
CA ASP A 310 29.63 21.37 -10.10
C ASP A 310 28.29 20.64 -10.14
N GLY A 311 27.57 20.66 -9.02
CA GLY A 311 26.28 19.99 -8.90
C GLY A 311 26.34 18.57 -8.35
N ASP A 312 27.52 17.94 -8.35
CA ASP A 312 27.69 16.60 -7.78
C ASP A 312 27.44 16.61 -6.28
N TYR A 313 26.87 15.51 -5.78
CA TYR A 313 26.72 15.26 -4.36
C TYR A 313 27.77 14.29 -3.90
N ILE A 314 28.55 14.70 -2.91
CA ILE A 314 29.61 13.90 -2.35
C ILE A 314 29.26 13.52 -0.92
N LYS A 315 29.63 12.30 -0.54
CA LYS A 315 29.58 11.90 0.87
C LYS A 315 30.59 12.74 1.64
N VAL A 316 30.26 13.14 2.85
CA VAL A 316 31.15 13.88 3.75
C VAL A 316 31.29 13.06 5.01
N VAL A 317 32.53 12.74 5.37
CA VAL A 317 32.84 11.94 6.57
C VAL A 317 32.80 12.81 7.83
N GLY A 318 32.96 14.13 7.67
CA GLY A 318 32.78 15.14 8.72
C GLY A 318 34.09 15.67 9.30
N ASP A 319 35.22 15.02 9.02
CA ASP A 319 36.53 15.52 9.45
C ASP A 319 36.90 16.80 8.68
N LYS A 320 37.47 17.75 9.43
CA LYS A 320 37.91 19.04 8.93
C LYS A 320 39.39 19.27 9.24
N LYS A 321 40.11 19.88 8.30
CA LYS A 321 41.52 20.20 8.43
C LYS A 321 41.80 21.59 7.88
N VAL A 322 42.61 22.38 8.59
CA VAL A 322 43.05 23.70 8.12
C VAL A 322 44.53 23.64 7.79
N VAL A 323 44.88 23.93 6.53
CA VAL A 323 46.27 23.97 6.05
C VAL A 323 46.50 25.29 5.34
N ASN A 324 47.50 26.06 5.81
CA ASN A 324 47.83 27.39 5.29
C ASN A 324 46.63 28.36 5.25
N GLY A 325 45.71 28.25 6.21
CA GLY A 325 44.52 29.10 6.30
C GLY A 325 43.35 28.68 5.40
N VAL A 326 43.47 27.57 4.65
CA VAL A 326 42.38 26.99 3.85
C VAL A 326 41.78 25.81 4.63
N GLU A 327 40.45 25.80 4.78
CA GLU A 327 39.70 24.70 5.40
C GLU A 327 39.36 23.64 4.35
N TYR A 328 39.61 22.37 4.69
CA TYR A 328 39.32 21.20 3.89
C TYR A 328 38.39 20.25 4.64
N THR A 329 37.50 19.59 3.91
CA THR A 329 36.55 18.59 4.39
C THR A 329 36.82 17.25 3.72
N GLN A 330 36.84 16.16 4.51
CA GLN A 330 37.04 14.81 4.00
C GLN A 330 35.77 14.23 3.39
N ILE A 331 35.89 13.58 2.22
CA ILE A 331 34.75 13.18 1.38
C ILE A 331 34.63 11.66 1.12
N ILE A 332 35.64 10.86 1.44
CA ILE A 332 35.60 9.38 1.29
C ILE A 332 36.17 8.71 2.56
N ASN A 333 35.72 7.47 2.83
CA ASN A 333 36.04 6.68 4.03
C ASN A 333 37.55 6.44 4.22
N GLN A 334 37.94 6.15 5.46
CA GLN A 334 39.27 6.14 6.10
C GLN A 334 40.45 5.51 5.33
N ASP A 335 40.21 4.76 4.25
CA ASP A 335 41.25 4.14 3.42
C ASP A 335 41.66 5.02 2.21
N GLU A 336 40.84 6.02 1.85
CA GLU A 336 41.11 6.99 0.79
C GLU A 336 41.17 8.40 1.41
N ASN A 337 42.39 8.93 1.57
CA ASN A 337 42.68 10.19 2.24
C ASN A 337 42.34 11.40 1.35
N VAL A 338 41.07 11.50 0.89
CA VAL A 338 40.60 12.47 -0.10
C VAL A 338 39.83 13.62 0.54
N TRP A 339 40.21 14.84 0.21
CA TRP A 339 39.69 16.08 0.79
C TRP A 339 39.32 17.09 -0.30
N VAL A 340 38.36 17.95 0.00
CA VAL A 340 38.00 19.11 -0.83
C VAL A 340 38.01 20.37 0.02
N GLU A 341 38.26 21.53 -0.58
CA GLU A 341 38.14 22.78 0.17
C GLU A 341 36.67 23.01 0.58
N SER A 342 36.45 23.28 1.87
CA SER A 342 35.11 23.36 2.45
C SER A 342 34.25 24.48 1.85
N LYS A 343 34.88 25.50 1.26
CA LYS A 343 34.19 26.60 0.58
C LYS A 343 33.33 26.13 -0.60
N TYR A 344 33.67 25.01 -1.23
CA TYR A 344 32.88 24.45 -2.34
C TYR A 344 31.66 23.67 -1.85
N LEU A 345 31.59 23.30 -0.57
CA LEU A 345 30.45 22.56 -0.01
C LEU A 345 29.41 23.48 0.65
N THR A 346 29.70 24.78 0.68
CA THR A 346 28.80 25.78 1.21
C THR A 346 27.83 26.21 0.12
N GLN A 347 26.53 26.09 0.39
CA GLN A 347 25.51 26.54 -0.55
C GLN A 347 25.63 28.06 -0.74
N PRO A 348 25.80 28.55 -1.98
CA PRO A 348 25.83 29.99 -2.22
C PRO A 348 24.48 30.60 -1.91
N LYS A 349 24.51 31.83 -1.40
CA LYS A 349 23.31 32.62 -1.22
C LYS A 349 23.00 33.35 -2.53
N GLU A 350 21.87 33.03 -3.15
CA GLU A 350 21.34 33.81 -4.26
C GLU A 350 20.85 35.17 -3.75
N ASN A 351 21.35 36.25 -4.35
CA ASN A 351 20.89 37.62 -4.07
C ASN A 351 20.72 38.37 -5.38
N ILE A 352 20.00 39.49 -5.30
CA ILE A 352 19.88 40.42 -6.42
C ILE A 352 20.67 41.70 -6.10
N ILE A 353 21.43 42.20 -7.08
CA ILE A 353 22.01 43.54 -6.97
C ILE A 353 20.89 44.56 -6.94
N ASN A 354 20.72 45.23 -5.80
CA ASN A 354 19.72 46.26 -5.60
C ASN A 354 20.40 47.63 -5.52
N TYR A 355 20.41 48.32 -6.66
CA TYR A 355 20.89 49.68 -6.79
C TYR A 355 19.92 50.53 -7.63
N VAL A 356 20.36 51.70 -8.11
CA VAL A 356 19.55 52.55 -8.97
C VAL A 356 19.41 51.88 -10.36
N PRO A 357 18.19 51.66 -10.87
CA PRO A 357 17.99 51.09 -12.20
C PRO A 357 18.72 51.89 -13.29
N GLY A 358 19.39 51.18 -14.21
CA GLY A 358 20.23 51.78 -15.25
C GLY A 358 21.67 52.09 -14.82
N TYR A 359 22.03 51.81 -13.55
CA TYR A 359 23.40 51.89 -13.03
C TYR A 359 23.86 50.50 -12.54
N GLY A 360 25.18 50.31 -12.48
CA GLY A 360 25.80 49.15 -11.86
C GLY A 360 26.50 49.51 -10.54
N VAL A 361 26.74 48.52 -9.71
CA VAL A 361 27.57 48.66 -8.51
C VAL A 361 29.02 48.38 -8.84
N GLN A 362 29.93 49.12 -8.23
CA GLN A 362 31.37 48.96 -8.42
C GLN A 362 31.83 47.57 -7.95
N ASN A 363 32.57 46.87 -8.80
CA ASN A 363 33.24 45.62 -8.44
C ASN A 363 34.61 45.91 -7.79
N TRP A 364 34.98 45.08 -6.82
CA TRP A 364 36.18 45.20 -6.01
C TRP A 364 37.00 43.91 -6.08
N LYS A 365 38.29 44.01 -5.81
CA LYS A 365 39.20 42.87 -5.66
C LYS A 365 40.06 43.03 -4.43
N ILE A 366 40.47 41.94 -3.83
CA ILE A 366 41.50 41.92 -2.80
C ILE A 366 42.87 42.03 -3.48
N ASN A 367 43.69 43.01 -3.07
CA ASN A 367 45.06 43.16 -3.56
C ASN A 367 46.05 42.23 -2.82
N ALA A 368 47.33 42.29 -3.18
CA ALA A 368 48.38 41.48 -2.54
C ALA A 368 48.53 41.75 -1.03
N ASP A 369 48.20 42.96 -0.58
CA ASP A 369 48.24 43.36 0.83
C ASP A 369 46.96 42.98 1.60
N GLY A 370 46.02 42.28 0.94
CA GLY A 370 44.76 41.86 1.54
C GLY A 370 43.70 42.97 1.65
N LYS A 371 43.91 44.13 1.03
CA LYS A 371 42.99 45.28 1.04
C LYS A 371 42.07 45.32 -0.18
N MET A 372 40.88 45.86 -0.01
CA MET A 372 39.89 46.01 -1.08
C MET A 372 40.25 47.17 -2.01
N ASN A 373 40.39 46.87 -3.30
CA ASN A 373 40.65 47.85 -4.35
C ASN A 373 39.57 47.76 -5.42
N ALA A 374 39.07 48.92 -5.86
CA ALA A 374 38.13 48.99 -6.96
C ALA A 374 38.76 48.43 -8.25
N ILE A 375 37.98 47.65 -8.98
CA ILE A 375 38.33 47.18 -10.33
C ILE A 375 37.86 48.27 -11.31
N GLY A 376 38.79 49.05 -11.87
CA GLY A 376 38.47 50.11 -12.83
C GLY A 376 37.58 49.60 -13.96
N ASP A 377 36.54 50.37 -14.29
CA ASP A 377 35.57 50.10 -15.35
C ASP A 377 34.82 48.75 -15.25
N SER A 378 34.75 48.15 -14.05
CA SER A 378 33.99 46.92 -13.81
C SER A 378 32.83 47.15 -12.86
N TYR A 379 31.62 46.90 -13.36
CA TYR A 379 30.38 47.06 -12.62
C TYR A 379 29.49 45.83 -12.76
N THR A 380 28.70 45.52 -11.74
CA THR A 380 27.60 44.55 -11.83
C THR A 380 26.28 45.31 -11.89
N GLU A 381 25.49 45.07 -12.94
CA GLU A 381 24.25 45.81 -13.20
C GLU A 381 23.20 45.64 -12.10
N SER A 382 22.40 46.68 -11.85
CA SER A 382 21.25 46.56 -10.95
C SER A 382 20.20 45.62 -11.52
N GLY A 383 19.68 44.71 -10.69
CA GLY A 383 18.71 43.69 -11.06
C GLY A 383 19.33 42.34 -11.45
N THR A 384 20.66 42.25 -11.55
CA THR A 384 21.34 40.97 -11.82
C THR A 384 21.21 40.02 -10.63
N SER A 385 20.76 38.79 -10.88
CA SER A 385 20.82 37.68 -9.93
C SER A 385 22.25 37.16 -9.84
N ILE A 386 22.77 37.03 -8.64
CA ILE A 386 24.15 36.62 -8.39
C ILE A 386 24.25 35.67 -7.20
N SER A 387 25.11 34.67 -7.37
CA SER A 387 25.52 33.77 -6.30
C SER A 387 26.59 34.42 -5.43
N VAL A 388 26.36 34.45 -4.12
CA VAL A 388 27.28 35.00 -3.11
C VAL A 388 27.85 33.86 -2.26
N PHE A 389 29.17 33.83 -2.10
CA PHE A 389 29.88 32.71 -1.48
C PHE A 389 30.41 33.03 -0.08
N ASP A 390 31.13 34.15 0.08
CA ASP A 390 31.65 34.58 1.37
C ASP A 390 31.62 36.11 1.52
N SER A 391 31.99 36.57 2.72
CA SER A 391 32.02 37.99 3.07
C SER A 391 33.32 38.38 3.74
N LYS A 392 33.76 39.62 3.51
CA LYS A 392 34.93 40.24 4.14
C LYS A 392 34.63 41.66 4.55
N GLU A 393 35.11 42.05 5.73
CA GLU A 393 35.08 43.43 6.17
C GLU A 393 36.45 44.07 5.96
N ASP A 394 36.49 45.26 5.37
CA ASP A 394 37.70 46.07 5.23
C ASP A 394 37.36 47.53 5.48
N ASP A 395 38.07 48.14 6.43
CA ASP A 395 37.89 49.53 6.88
C ASP A 395 36.41 49.88 7.19
N GLY A 396 35.70 48.95 7.84
CA GLY A 396 34.30 49.12 8.27
C GLY A 396 33.26 48.94 7.17
N ILE A 397 33.67 48.54 5.96
CA ILE A 397 32.77 48.24 4.85
C ILE A 397 32.74 46.72 4.63
N SER A 398 31.53 46.16 4.56
CA SER A 398 31.32 44.74 4.27
C SER A 398 31.20 44.51 2.77
N TYR A 399 31.92 43.49 2.29
CA TYR A 399 31.98 43.06 0.89
C TYR A 399 31.61 41.59 0.80
N SER A 400 30.98 41.22 -0.31
CA SER A 400 30.55 39.86 -0.63
C SER A 400 31.15 39.41 -1.95
N ARG A 401 31.75 38.22 -1.97
CA ARG A 401 32.33 37.63 -3.19
C ARG A 401 31.24 37.09 -4.09
N ILE A 402 31.36 37.37 -5.39
CA ILE A 402 30.33 37.05 -6.38
C ILE A 402 30.88 36.21 -7.54
N GLY A 403 29.98 35.42 -8.15
CA GLY A 403 30.25 34.65 -9.37
C GLY A 403 30.82 33.26 -9.09
N SER A 404 31.95 33.15 -8.38
CA SER A 404 32.48 31.85 -7.94
C SER A 404 33.23 31.95 -6.61
N PRO A 405 33.40 30.84 -5.88
CA PRO A 405 34.14 30.83 -4.62
C PRO A 405 35.66 31.06 -4.82
N ASP A 406 36.18 30.95 -6.04
CA ASP A 406 37.58 31.28 -6.37
C ASP A 406 37.76 32.68 -6.95
N ASN A 407 36.67 33.34 -7.31
CA ASN A 407 36.74 34.62 -7.97
C ASN A 407 37.22 35.71 -7.02
N ASN A 408 38.06 36.62 -7.51
CA ASN A 408 38.47 37.80 -6.74
C ASN A 408 37.63 39.03 -7.13
N ILE A 409 36.32 38.84 -7.28
CA ILE A 409 35.35 39.88 -7.58
C ILE A 409 34.37 39.98 -6.43
N TRP A 410 34.27 41.18 -5.89
CA TRP A 410 33.51 41.50 -4.70
C TRP A 410 32.60 42.70 -4.94
N VAL A 411 31.46 42.73 -4.28
CA VAL A 411 30.56 43.90 -4.24
C VAL A 411 30.29 44.26 -2.79
N GLN A 412 29.98 45.52 -2.50
CA GLN A 412 29.61 45.89 -1.14
C GLN A 412 28.28 45.23 -0.75
N THR A 413 28.24 44.56 0.39
CA THR A 413 27.11 43.74 0.84
C THR A 413 25.82 44.53 0.97
N GLN A 414 25.90 45.83 1.25
CA GLN A 414 24.72 46.72 1.34
C GLN A 414 23.89 46.80 0.05
N TYR A 415 24.46 46.42 -1.10
CA TYR A 415 23.76 46.40 -2.38
C TYR A 415 23.13 45.03 -2.71
N LEU A 416 23.17 44.07 -1.78
CA LEU A 416 22.55 42.76 -1.93
C LEU A 416 21.21 42.74 -1.21
N LYS A 417 20.18 42.21 -1.87
CA LYS A 417 18.88 41.90 -1.26
C LYS A 417 18.59 40.42 -1.26
#